data_AF-A0A1X1ET01-F1
#
_entry.id   AF-A0A1X1ET01-F1
#
_cell.length_a   1.000
_cell.length_b   1.000
_cell.length_c   1.000
_cell.angle_alpha   90.00
_cell.angle_beta   90.00
_cell.angle_gamma   90.00
#
_symmetry.space_group_name_H-M   'P 1'
#
loop_
_entity.id
_entity.type
_entity.pdbx_description
1 polymer ?
#
loop_
_entity_poly.entity_id
_entity_poly.type
_entity_poly.pdbx_seq_one_letter_code
_entity_poly.pdbx_strand_id
1 'polypeptide(L)'
;MSLTQAEKLQILLLCDIHKALGIQNSLDVNFIKEAVETNNLWALEWEYDSLSSNADNPTEVKHVCDVLVMYDILKFTYERLSSTEQALLAKEVPGFSPENSLTFPGFNSKAESRLISIAEMLVRMGRFNRQEVSKKSDYPTYESSERMLQVFTPSREDFNIGRGITYSALRDTLLAGKFISNQ
;
A
#
# COMPACT_ATOMS: atom_id res chain seq x y z
N MET A 1 11.98 5.57 13.07
CA MET A 1 12.79 5.00 14.18
C MET A 1 13.51 3.73 13.74
N SER A 2 14.67 3.42 14.32
CA SER A 2 15.32 2.10 14.22
C SER A 2 15.73 1.63 15.62
N LEU A 3 15.65 0.32 15.86
CA LEU A 3 16.09 -0.30 17.11
C LEU A 3 17.40 -1.05 16.88
N THR A 4 18.31 -0.96 17.84
CA THR A 4 19.48 -1.82 17.94
C THR A 4 19.08 -3.27 18.19
N GLN A 5 19.97 -4.22 17.88
CA GLN A 5 19.71 -5.65 18.14
C GLN A 5 19.48 -5.93 19.64
N ALA A 6 20.16 -5.20 20.53
CA ALA A 6 19.97 -5.32 21.97
C ALA A 6 18.57 -4.86 22.39
N GLU A 7 18.09 -3.72 21.89
CA GLU A 7 16.74 -3.22 22.17
C GLU A 7 15.66 -4.16 21.63
N LYS A 8 15.84 -4.69 20.40
CA LYS A 8 14.92 -5.70 19.85
C LYS A 8 14.83 -6.92 20.77
N LEU A 9 15.98 -7.47 21.18
CA LEU A 9 16.00 -8.63 22.07
C LEU A 9 15.32 -8.33 23.41
N GLN A 10 15.58 -7.17 24.01
CA GLN A 10 14.94 -6.74 25.25
C GLN A 10 13.41 -6.66 25.11
N ILE A 11 12.91 -6.03 24.05
CA ILE A 11 11.46 -5.90 23.82
C ILE A 11 10.82 -7.27 23.59
N LEU A 12 11.46 -8.16 22.84
CA LEU A 12 10.95 -9.51 22.59
C LEU A 12 10.89 -10.34 23.88
N LEU A 13 11.94 -10.29 24.71
CA LEU A 13 11.95 -10.94 26.01
C LEU A 13 10.86 -10.38 26.94
N LEU A 14 10.66 -9.06 26.94
CA LEU A 14 9.57 -8.42 27.71
C LEU A 14 8.20 -8.86 27.23
N CYS A 15 7.98 -9.01 25.92
CA CYS A 15 6.74 -9.54 25.36
C CYS A 15 6.50 -10.99 25.84
N ASP A 16 7.55 -11.82 25.85
CA ASP A 16 7.45 -13.22 26.30
C ASP A 16 7.19 -13.30 27.81
N ILE A 17 7.82 -12.44 28.63
CA ILE A 17 7.54 -12.32 30.08
C ILE A 17 6.10 -11.86 30.32
N HIS A 18 5.63 -10.83 29.60
CA HIS A 18 4.26 -10.33 29.72
C HIS A 18 3.22 -11.42 29.44
N LYS A 19 3.45 -12.23 28.40
CA LYS A 19 2.62 -13.40 28.09
C LYS A 19 2.69 -14.46 29.18
N ALA A 20 3.89 -14.80 29.65
CA ALA A 20 4.09 -15.82 30.68
C ALA A 20 3.42 -15.45 32.01
N LEU A 21 3.39 -14.16 32.36
CA LEU A 21 2.72 -13.63 33.55
C LEU A 21 1.20 -13.45 33.37
N GLY A 22 0.67 -13.65 32.16
CA GLY A 22 -0.75 -13.54 31.86
C GLY A 22 -1.31 -12.13 32.05
N ILE A 23 -0.49 -11.09 31.90
CA ILE A 23 -0.91 -9.69 32.12
C ILE A 23 -2.01 -9.33 31.11
N GLN A 24 -3.13 -8.83 31.63
CA GLN A 24 -4.30 -8.39 30.86
C GLN A 24 -4.45 -6.87 30.92
N ASN A 25 -5.25 -6.29 30.01
CA ASN A 25 -5.56 -4.84 29.96
C ASN A 25 -4.31 -3.94 29.75
N SER A 26 -3.39 -4.38 28.92
CA SER A 26 -2.16 -3.68 28.53
C SER A 26 -2.04 -3.67 27.00
N LEU A 27 -0.85 -3.36 26.47
CA LEU A 27 -0.54 -3.35 25.04
C LEU A 27 -0.71 -4.75 24.40
N ASP A 28 -1.06 -4.80 23.11
CA ASP A 28 -1.06 -6.04 22.33
C ASP A 28 0.40 -6.47 22.06
N VAL A 29 0.91 -7.33 22.93
CA VAL A 29 2.26 -7.88 22.83
C VAL A 29 2.48 -8.78 21.62
N ASN A 30 1.43 -9.33 21.00
CA ASN A 30 1.58 -10.04 19.73
C ASN A 30 1.85 -9.06 18.60
N PHE A 31 1.10 -7.97 18.54
CA PHE A 31 1.32 -6.90 17.58
C PHE A 31 2.70 -6.25 17.75
N ILE A 32 3.12 -5.97 18.99
CA ILE A 32 4.45 -5.41 19.26
C ILE A 32 5.55 -6.35 18.78
N LYS A 33 5.44 -7.64 19.13
CA LYS A 33 6.40 -8.66 18.70
C LYS A 33 6.54 -8.70 17.18
N GLU A 34 5.41 -8.75 16.47
CA GLU A 34 5.37 -8.76 15.02
C GLU A 34 5.99 -7.50 14.39
N ALA A 35 5.67 -6.31 14.90
CA ALA A 35 6.24 -5.04 14.43
C ALA A 35 7.77 -4.98 14.63
N VAL A 36 8.27 -5.50 15.75
CA VAL A 36 9.71 -5.55 16.04
C VAL A 36 10.44 -6.55 15.16
N GLU A 37 9.89 -7.77 15.01
CA GLU A 37 10.48 -8.85 14.20
C GLU A 37 10.52 -8.47 12.71
N THR A 38 9.47 -7.81 12.21
CA THR A 38 9.36 -7.40 10.80
C THR A 38 9.95 -6.02 10.51
N ASN A 39 10.49 -5.35 11.53
CA ASN A 39 11.04 -3.99 11.43
C ASN A 39 10.00 -2.94 10.96
N ASN A 40 8.72 -3.16 11.26
CA ASN A 40 7.61 -2.26 10.98
C ASN A 40 7.27 -1.38 12.19
N LEU A 41 8.27 -0.72 12.77
CA LEU A 41 8.09 0.07 13.99
C LEU A 41 7.15 1.27 13.81
N TRP A 42 7.01 1.76 12.57
CA TRP A 42 6.02 2.78 12.20
C TRP A 42 4.59 2.36 12.59
N ALA A 43 4.30 1.05 12.56
CA ALA A 43 2.98 0.53 12.89
C ALA A 43 2.65 0.72 14.38
N LEU A 44 3.66 0.75 15.25
CA LEU A 44 3.47 1.03 16.68
C LEU A 44 3.03 2.48 16.91
N GLU A 45 3.59 3.43 16.15
CA GLU A 45 3.21 4.84 16.25
C GLU A 45 1.77 5.08 15.74
N TRP A 46 1.32 4.30 14.75
CA TRP A 46 -0.03 4.39 14.21
C TRP A 46 -1.09 3.69 15.07
N GLU A 47 -0.71 2.61 15.75
CA GLU A 47 -1.63 1.84 16.61
C GLU A 47 -1.74 2.46 18.01
N TYR A 48 -0.64 3.03 18.52
CA TYR A 48 -0.56 3.59 19.85
C TYR A 48 -0.22 5.09 19.79
N ASP A 49 -1.27 5.92 19.77
CA ASP A 49 -1.15 7.39 19.67
C ASP A 49 -0.15 8.01 20.67
N SER A 50 -0.03 7.43 21.87
CA SER A 50 0.91 7.89 22.91
C SER A 50 2.38 7.76 22.53
N LEU A 51 2.70 6.96 21.51
CA LEU A 51 4.05 6.74 21.00
C LEU A 51 4.35 7.55 19.75
N SER A 52 3.37 8.30 19.23
CA SER A 52 3.53 9.07 18.00
C SER A 52 4.63 10.11 18.13
N SER A 53 5.61 10.04 17.23
CA SER A 53 6.76 10.96 17.20
C SER A 53 6.53 12.20 16.32
N ASN A 54 5.38 12.29 15.64
CA ASN A 54 5.10 13.23 14.54
C ASN A 54 6.14 13.18 13.40
N ALA A 55 6.97 12.14 13.33
CA ALA A 55 7.89 11.95 12.23
C ALA A 55 7.14 11.51 10.96
N ASP A 56 7.71 11.84 9.80
CA ASP A 56 7.19 11.34 8.53
C ASP A 56 7.28 9.82 8.44
N ASN A 57 6.29 9.23 7.78
CA ASN A 57 6.29 7.80 7.49
C ASN A 57 7.49 7.41 6.62
N PRO A 58 8.04 6.20 6.81
CA PRO A 58 9.08 5.69 5.91
C PRO A 58 8.63 5.73 4.44
N THR A 59 9.56 5.99 3.53
CA THR A 59 9.29 6.15 2.09
C THR A 59 8.54 4.97 1.50
N GLU A 60 8.90 3.74 1.89
CA GLU A 60 8.28 2.51 1.42
C GLU A 60 6.86 2.34 1.98
N VAL A 61 6.59 2.82 3.19
CA VAL A 61 5.25 2.79 3.79
C VAL A 61 4.33 3.75 3.04
N LYS A 62 4.84 4.95 2.75
CA LYS A 62 4.15 5.93 1.92
C LYS A 62 3.85 5.36 0.53
N HIS A 63 4.85 4.77 -0.12
CA HIS A 63 4.68 4.12 -1.43
C HIS A 63 3.55 3.08 -1.40
N VAL A 64 3.59 2.11 -0.48
CA VAL A 64 2.54 1.07 -0.39
C VAL A 64 1.16 1.69 -0.20
N CYS A 65 1.02 2.64 0.73
CA CYS A 65 -0.26 3.31 0.96
C CYS A 65 -0.75 4.06 -0.28
N ASP A 66 0.13 4.82 -0.93
CA ASP A 66 -0.22 5.61 -2.11
C ASP A 66 -0.60 4.73 -3.30
N VAL A 67 0.06 3.58 -3.49
CA VAL A 67 -0.30 2.58 -4.52
C VAL A 67 -1.68 2.00 -4.24
N LEU A 68 -1.97 1.59 -3.01
CA LEU A 68 -3.28 1.03 -2.64
C LEU A 68 -4.40 2.07 -2.87
N VAL A 69 -4.20 3.31 -2.41
CA VAL A 69 -5.14 4.41 -2.64
C VAL A 69 -5.32 4.70 -4.13
N MET A 70 -4.23 4.67 -4.91
CA MET A 70 -4.29 4.87 -6.36
C MET A 70 -5.21 3.85 -7.02
N TYR A 71 -5.02 2.55 -6.78
CA TYR A 71 -5.87 1.52 -7.38
C TYR A 71 -7.34 1.65 -6.97
N ASP A 72 -7.62 1.97 -5.70
CA ASP A 72 -8.98 2.23 -5.24
C ASP A 72 -9.63 3.39 -6.02
N ILE A 73 -8.89 4.48 -6.25
CA ILE A 73 -9.37 5.66 -6.98
C ILE A 73 -9.51 5.38 -8.48
N LEU A 74 -8.57 4.66 -9.10
CA LEU A 74 -8.65 4.29 -10.52
C LEU A 74 -9.91 3.45 -10.78
N LYS A 75 -10.16 2.45 -9.95
CA LYS A 75 -11.37 1.62 -10.01
C LYS A 75 -12.63 2.45 -9.79
N PHE A 76 -12.66 3.25 -8.72
CA PHE A 76 -13.79 4.13 -8.41
C PHE A 76 -14.14 5.07 -9.56
N THR A 77 -13.12 5.64 -10.22
CA THR A 77 -13.27 6.57 -11.35
C THR A 77 -13.82 5.84 -12.57
N TYR A 78 -13.26 4.67 -12.90
CA TYR A 78 -13.70 3.86 -14.04
C TYR A 78 -15.18 3.45 -13.94
N GLU A 79 -15.62 3.04 -12.75
CA GLU A 79 -17.02 2.64 -12.48
C GLU A 79 -18.02 3.79 -12.69
N ARG A 80 -17.56 5.04 -12.73
CA ARG A 80 -18.36 6.25 -12.94
C ARG A 80 -18.24 6.84 -14.35
N LEU A 81 -17.41 6.25 -15.19
CA LEU A 81 -17.36 6.62 -16.60
C LEU A 81 -18.63 6.17 -17.32
N SER A 82 -19.03 6.92 -18.33
CA SER A 82 -20.05 6.49 -19.28
C SER A 82 -19.57 5.26 -20.07
N SER A 83 -20.50 4.48 -20.63
CA SER A 83 -20.16 3.34 -21.49
C SER A 83 -19.31 3.76 -22.70
N THR A 84 -19.51 4.98 -23.22
CA THR A 84 -18.70 5.54 -24.29
C THR A 84 -17.26 5.81 -23.83
N GLU A 85 -17.06 6.41 -22.66
CA GLU A 85 -15.73 6.64 -22.09
C GLU A 85 -15.02 5.34 -21.72
N GLN A 86 -15.72 4.34 -21.19
CA GLN A 86 -15.13 3.02 -20.91
C GLN A 86 -14.67 2.32 -22.20
N ALA A 87 -15.47 2.39 -23.27
CA ALA A 87 -15.10 1.86 -24.58
C ALA A 87 -13.93 2.63 -25.22
N LEU A 88 -13.84 3.94 -24.96
CA LEU A 88 -12.70 4.76 -25.40
C LEU A 88 -11.43 4.36 -24.64
N LEU A 89 -11.50 4.21 -23.32
CA LEU A 89 -10.36 3.82 -22.49
C LEU A 89 -9.78 2.47 -22.92
N ALA A 90 -10.64 1.50 -23.20
CA ALA A 90 -10.24 0.18 -23.69
C ALA A 90 -9.53 0.22 -25.05
N LYS A 91 -9.79 1.24 -25.88
CA LYS A 91 -9.08 1.47 -27.15
C LYS A 91 -7.76 2.20 -26.96
N GLU A 92 -7.72 3.17 -26.05
CA GLU A 92 -6.56 4.05 -25.83
C GLU A 92 -5.47 3.40 -24.98
N VAL A 93 -5.82 2.47 -24.08
CA VAL A 93 -4.88 1.81 -23.18
C VAL A 93 -4.59 0.37 -23.67
N PRO A 94 -3.36 0.06 -24.13
CA PRO A 94 -3.03 -1.25 -24.66
C PRO A 94 -3.21 -2.38 -23.64
N GLY A 95 -3.92 -3.44 -24.06
CA GLY A 95 -4.21 -4.61 -23.22
C GLY A 95 -5.02 -4.28 -21.97
N PHE A 96 -5.83 -3.21 -22.01
CA PHE A 96 -6.70 -2.86 -20.90
C PHE A 96 -7.78 -3.92 -20.69
N SER A 97 -7.94 -4.30 -19.42
CA SER A 97 -9.08 -5.04 -18.91
C SER A 97 -9.38 -4.52 -17.51
N PRO A 98 -10.63 -4.24 -17.15
CA PRO A 98 -10.98 -3.74 -15.82
C PRO A 98 -10.41 -4.63 -14.70
N GLU A 99 -10.45 -5.95 -14.89
CA GLU A 99 -10.03 -6.94 -13.90
C GLU A 99 -8.53 -6.87 -13.62
N ASN A 100 -7.69 -6.65 -14.64
CA ASN A 100 -6.23 -6.65 -14.48
C ASN A 100 -5.62 -5.25 -14.36
N SER A 101 -6.28 -4.23 -14.93
CA SER A 101 -5.74 -2.87 -15.00
C SER A 101 -6.18 -1.99 -13.83
N LEU A 102 -7.29 -2.33 -13.17
CA LEU A 102 -7.85 -1.57 -12.04
C LEU A 102 -7.77 -2.31 -10.71
N THR A 103 -7.16 -3.50 -10.70
CA THR A 103 -6.94 -4.29 -9.49
C THR A 103 -5.47 -4.22 -9.13
N PHE A 104 -5.18 -3.94 -7.86
CA PHE A 104 -3.82 -3.98 -7.35
C PHE A 104 -3.17 -5.35 -7.68
N PRO A 105 -2.01 -5.37 -8.37
CA PRO A 105 -1.39 -6.62 -8.82
C PRO A 105 -0.71 -7.39 -7.69
N GLY A 106 -0.46 -6.76 -6.54
CA GLY A 106 0.41 -7.30 -5.50
C GLY A 106 1.87 -6.88 -5.68
N PHE A 107 2.72 -7.26 -4.74
CA PHE A 107 4.17 -7.06 -4.80
C PHE A 107 4.92 -8.37 -5.00
N ASN A 108 6.14 -8.32 -5.55
CA ASN A 108 6.95 -9.50 -5.78
C ASN A 108 7.66 -9.97 -4.51
N SER A 109 7.44 -11.22 -4.09
CA SER A 109 7.95 -11.69 -2.80
C SER A 109 9.46 -11.87 -2.73
N LYS A 110 10.15 -11.97 -3.86
CA LYS A 110 11.61 -12.15 -3.91
C LYS A 110 12.32 -10.80 -4.00
N ALA A 111 11.82 -9.89 -4.84
CA ALA A 111 12.44 -8.60 -5.08
C ALA A 111 11.93 -7.49 -4.14
N GLU A 112 10.71 -7.60 -3.63
CA GLU A 112 9.98 -6.52 -2.94
C GLU A 112 9.48 -6.97 -1.55
N SER A 113 10.26 -7.83 -0.88
CA SER A 113 9.90 -8.39 0.43
C SER A 113 9.59 -7.34 1.49
N ARG A 114 10.26 -6.18 1.45
CA ARG A 114 9.97 -5.04 2.33
C ARG A 114 8.54 -4.50 2.12
N LEU A 115 8.10 -4.36 0.87
CA LEU A 115 6.75 -3.86 0.53
C LEU A 115 5.68 -4.86 0.94
N ILE A 116 5.92 -6.17 0.76
CA ILE A 116 5.04 -7.23 1.27
C ILE A 116 4.91 -7.14 2.78
N SER A 117 6.03 -7.03 3.49
CA SER A 117 6.02 -6.94 4.95
C SER A 117 5.22 -5.73 5.46
N ILE A 118 5.27 -4.60 4.74
CA ILE A 118 4.44 -3.42 5.05
C ILE A 118 2.96 -3.71 4.76
N ALA A 119 2.66 -4.31 3.61
CA ALA A 119 1.30 -4.65 3.20
C ALA A 119 0.64 -5.64 4.19
N GLU A 120 1.36 -6.66 4.64
CA GLU A 120 0.92 -7.61 5.67
C GLU A 120 0.66 -6.92 7.01
N MET A 121 1.52 -5.99 7.43
CA MET A 121 1.31 -5.21 8.64
C MET A 121 0.07 -4.32 8.55
N LEU A 122 -0.19 -3.70 7.39
CA LEU A 122 -1.43 -2.94 7.15
C LEU A 122 -2.68 -3.84 7.28
N VAL A 123 -2.62 -5.07 6.77
CA VAL A 123 -3.70 -6.06 6.95
C VAL A 123 -3.86 -6.43 8.42
N ARG A 124 -2.76 -6.65 9.14
CA ARG A 124 -2.77 -6.97 10.58
C ARG A 124 -3.44 -5.87 11.43
N MET A 125 -3.27 -4.61 11.02
CA MET A 125 -3.90 -3.42 11.62
C MET A 125 -5.34 -3.18 11.13
N GLY A 126 -5.90 -4.06 10.29
CA GLY A 126 -7.25 -3.91 9.74
C GLY A 126 -7.41 -2.72 8.77
N ARG A 127 -6.32 -2.27 8.14
CA ARG A 127 -6.33 -1.15 7.18
C ARG A 127 -6.50 -1.67 5.74
N PHE A 128 -7.01 -0.81 4.85
CA PHE A 128 -7.15 -1.08 3.40
C PHE A 128 -7.99 -2.33 3.04
N ASN A 129 -9.22 -2.42 3.56
CA ASN A 129 -10.11 -3.58 3.42
C ASN A 129 -10.89 -3.70 2.10
N ARG A 130 -10.66 -2.80 1.12
CA ARG A 130 -11.41 -2.76 -0.14
C ARG A 130 -10.83 -3.65 -1.24
N GLN A 131 -9.61 -4.14 -1.03
CA GLN A 131 -8.86 -4.95 -1.99
C GLN A 131 -7.92 -5.92 -1.25
N GLU A 132 -7.42 -6.91 -1.97
CA GLU A 132 -6.49 -7.90 -1.42
C GLU A 132 -5.06 -7.30 -1.34
N VAL A 133 -4.75 -6.71 -0.18
CA VAL A 133 -3.48 -6.01 0.07
C VAL A 133 -2.27 -6.95 0.12
N SER A 134 -2.45 -8.18 0.61
CA SER A 134 -1.38 -9.19 0.74
C SER A 134 -1.15 -9.99 -0.56
N LYS A 135 -1.73 -9.56 -1.68
CA LYS A 135 -1.57 -10.23 -2.96
C LYS A 135 -0.10 -10.21 -3.39
N LYS A 136 0.32 -11.31 -4.03
CA LYS A 136 1.70 -11.49 -4.52
C LYS A 136 1.72 -11.42 -6.04
N SER A 137 2.70 -10.72 -6.56
CA SER A 137 2.96 -10.61 -8.00
C SER A 137 4.13 -11.50 -8.41
N ASP A 138 4.02 -12.13 -9.58
CA ASP A 138 5.12 -12.90 -10.18
C ASP A 138 6.25 -12.01 -10.71
N TYR A 139 5.99 -10.71 -10.89
CA TYR A 139 6.94 -9.73 -11.41
C TYR A 139 7.07 -8.51 -10.48
N PRO A 140 8.24 -7.84 -10.42
CA PRO A 140 8.40 -6.58 -9.69
C PRO A 140 7.41 -5.51 -10.19
N THR A 141 6.84 -4.76 -9.26
CA THR A 141 5.81 -3.75 -9.53
C THR A 141 6.18 -2.34 -9.09
N TYR A 142 7.26 -2.17 -8.31
CA TYR A 142 7.66 -0.90 -7.74
C TYR A 142 7.93 0.16 -8.81
N GLU A 143 8.67 -0.17 -9.86
CA GLU A 143 9.00 0.82 -10.90
C GLU A 143 7.77 1.23 -11.71
N SER A 144 6.87 0.29 -12.01
CA SER A 144 5.64 0.63 -12.74
C SER A 144 4.69 1.43 -11.86
N SER A 145 4.52 1.06 -10.59
CA SER A 145 3.70 1.82 -9.65
C SER A 145 4.27 3.22 -9.41
N GLU A 146 5.59 3.41 -9.31
CA GLU A 146 6.21 4.73 -9.21
C GLU A 146 5.88 5.62 -10.42
N ARG A 147 5.98 5.10 -11.65
CA ARG A 147 5.59 5.86 -12.85
C ARG A 147 4.12 6.24 -12.84
N MET A 148 3.26 5.32 -12.41
CA MET A 148 1.83 5.60 -12.25
C MET A 148 1.60 6.69 -11.21
N LEU A 149 2.27 6.62 -10.06
CA LEU A 149 2.14 7.58 -8.97
C LEU A 149 2.61 8.99 -9.37
N GLN A 150 3.63 9.12 -10.22
CA GLN A 150 4.08 10.42 -10.73
C GLN A 150 3.00 11.15 -11.53
N VAL A 151 2.20 10.42 -12.30
CA VAL A 151 1.06 10.98 -13.05
C VAL A 151 -0.17 11.14 -12.17
N PHE A 152 -0.41 10.17 -11.29
CA PHE A 152 -1.61 10.12 -10.45
C PHE A 152 -1.61 11.17 -9.34
N THR A 153 -0.49 11.40 -8.67
CA THR A 153 -0.44 12.23 -7.46
C THR A 153 -0.94 13.66 -7.70
N PRO A 154 -0.51 14.39 -8.76
CA PRO A 154 -1.05 15.71 -9.07
C PRO A 154 -2.55 15.71 -9.37
N SER A 155 -3.07 14.63 -9.96
CA SER A 155 -4.49 14.52 -10.31
C SER A 155 -5.44 14.45 -9.11
N ARG A 156 -4.90 14.21 -7.90
CA ARG A 156 -5.69 14.22 -6.66
C ARG A 156 -6.23 15.61 -6.33
N GLU A 157 -5.61 16.68 -6.81
CA GLU A 157 -6.09 18.06 -6.62
C GLU A 157 -7.43 18.31 -7.33
N ASP A 158 -7.66 17.61 -8.45
CA ASP A 158 -8.89 17.69 -9.25
C ASP A 158 -9.94 16.63 -8.87
N PHE A 159 -9.75 15.94 -7.74
CA PHE A 159 -10.63 14.84 -7.34
C PHE A 159 -12.07 15.32 -7.08
N ASN A 160 -13.03 14.69 -7.76
CA ASN A 160 -14.45 14.95 -7.57
C ASN A 160 -15.13 13.77 -6.86
N ILE A 161 -15.84 14.01 -5.76
CA ILE A 161 -16.52 12.95 -4.98
C ILE A 161 -17.53 12.14 -5.81
N GLY A 162 -18.16 12.75 -6.82
CA GLY A 162 -19.15 12.09 -7.68
C GLY A 162 -18.57 11.36 -8.89
N ARG A 163 -17.32 11.67 -9.29
CA ARG A 163 -16.71 11.15 -10.54
C ARG A 163 -15.36 10.45 -10.34
N GLY A 164 -14.56 10.87 -9.38
CA GLY A 164 -13.16 10.47 -9.20
C GLY A 164 -12.22 11.49 -9.82
N ILE A 165 -11.10 11.02 -10.38
CA ILE A 165 -10.16 11.85 -11.15
C ILE A 165 -10.67 12.09 -12.57
N THR A 166 -10.02 12.98 -13.32
CA THR A 166 -10.38 13.23 -14.72
C THR A 166 -10.13 12.01 -15.60
N TYR A 167 -10.86 11.92 -16.73
CA TYR A 167 -10.67 10.84 -17.70
C TYR A 167 -9.22 10.77 -18.22
N SER A 168 -8.63 11.93 -18.54
CA SER A 168 -7.24 12.00 -18.98
C SER A 168 -6.27 11.51 -17.90
N ALA A 169 -6.46 11.91 -16.64
CA ALA A 169 -5.63 11.43 -15.55
C ALA A 169 -5.72 9.91 -15.37
N LEU A 170 -6.94 9.34 -15.39
CA LEU A 170 -7.13 7.88 -15.34
C LEU A 170 -6.39 7.16 -16.48
N ARG A 171 -6.59 7.62 -17.72
CA ARG A 171 -5.93 7.05 -18.89
C ARG A 171 -4.41 7.16 -18.80
N ASP A 172 -3.90 8.35 -18.49
CA ASP A 172 -2.47 8.64 -18.50
C ASP A 172 -1.75 7.91 -17.37
N THR A 173 -2.38 7.78 -16.19
CA THR A 173 -1.88 6.93 -15.10
C THR A 173 -1.79 5.46 -15.55
N LEU A 174 -2.82 4.92 -16.19
CA LEU A 174 -2.80 3.53 -16.68
C LEU A 174 -1.73 3.31 -17.76
N LEU A 175 -1.53 4.28 -18.64
CA LEU A 175 -0.47 4.24 -19.66
C LEU A 175 0.93 4.26 -19.03
N ALA A 176 1.16 5.08 -18.00
CA ALA A 176 2.45 5.18 -17.31
C ALA A 176 2.88 3.85 -16.65
N GLY A 177 1.92 3.04 -16.23
CA GLY A 177 2.16 1.71 -15.67
C GLY A 177 2.55 0.64 -16.70
N LYS A 178 2.28 0.87 -17.99
CA LYS A 178 2.66 -0.07 -19.05
C LYS A 178 4.16 -0.01 -19.30
N PHE A 179 4.77 -1.17 -19.52
CA PHE A 179 6.15 -1.26 -19.96
C PHE A 179 6.25 -0.65 -21.37
N ILE A 180 6.88 0.51 -21.49
CA ILE A 180 7.39 0.96 -22.78
C ILE A 180 8.75 0.29 -22.91
N SER A 181 8.81 -0.80 -23.66
CA SER A 181 10.08 -1.33 -24.16
C SER A 181 10.68 -0.22 -25.02
N ASN A 182 11.57 0.58 -24.45
CA ASN A 182 12.44 1.41 -25.27
C ASN A 182 13.28 0.44 -26.10
N GLN A 183 12.98 0.39 -27.39
CA GLN A 183 13.80 -0.25 -28.41
C GLN A 183 15.17 0.41 -28.49
#